data_AF-A0A9W9CWG1-F1
#
_entry.id   AF-A0A9W9CWG1-F1
#
_cell.length_a   1.000
_cell.length_b   1.000
_cell.length_c   1.000
_cell.angle_alpha   90.00
_cell.angle_beta   90.00
_cell.angle_gamma   90.00
#
_symmetry.space_group_name_H-M   'P 1'
#
loop_
_entity.id
_entity.type
_entity.pdbx_description
1 polymer ?
#
loop_
_entity_poly.entity_id
_entity_poly.type
_entity_poly.pdbx_seq_one_letter_code
_entity_poly.pdbx_strand_id
1 'polypeptide(L)'
;MILEATRSNTTSGSGSGNFSFFLGKKHVVGIAGSVESRSNFFENKDMSLMIGTAELLTCLPLTKGDVERFGAFFVKSMATLLKRDNFVRNLHLLTGDARRMCENLMAAEVVNEAGWRIMNPFDEEVAENTALGDYTLRVFHDLEQRNSTVKVYLPWFPAPGHYLRMWDGFRLYRVFQRILKQRLKAGLKCNDAFQTLIDSGAGVKDITGFVINALFGGQVNTGVNAAWLPIFLAITPEWKARAVAEVDQVISRYRSSAGQKPSDVLDTLSIDVWQNEFPLLVDCCLRESVRLTIRGAAVRKNETGVDVVLENFQGGDSTEVISDGSYATFLLSLVHFNPDIYPEPTRFDPGRYTSERAEDKRLPYSFLGWGAGRHPCLGTRFAKLEITLIMAYLFALFEFELAKDACGGPATNGPPLQTHNAHFASRPVEPVYLRFKPRPGAFD
;
A
#
# COMPACT_ATOMS: atom_id res chain seq x y z
N MET A 1 -5.60 -19.29 -9.72
CA MET A 1 -4.47 -19.90 -10.46
C MET A 1 -3.23 -20.19 -9.61
N ILE A 2 -2.46 -19.22 -9.07
CA ILE A 2 -1.29 -19.55 -8.21
C ILE A 2 -1.75 -20.32 -6.96
N LEU A 3 -2.86 -19.92 -6.33
CA LEU A 3 -3.45 -20.63 -5.20
C LEU A 3 -4.11 -21.96 -5.56
N GLU A 4 -4.66 -22.10 -6.76
CA GLU A 4 -5.18 -23.39 -7.24
C GLU A 4 -4.05 -24.34 -7.55
N ALA A 5 -2.93 -23.87 -8.12
CA ALA A 5 -1.70 -24.64 -8.27
C ALA A 5 -1.09 -24.98 -6.90
N THR A 6 -1.15 -24.06 -5.93
CA THR A 6 -0.71 -24.32 -4.55
C THR A 6 -1.58 -25.40 -3.90
N ARG A 7 -2.92 -25.34 -4.06
CA ARG A 7 -3.86 -26.34 -3.51
C ARG A 7 -3.90 -27.66 -4.27
N SER A 8 -3.66 -27.66 -5.58
CA SER A 8 -3.67 -28.89 -6.40
C SER A 8 -2.35 -29.64 -6.33
N ASN A 9 -1.22 -28.95 -6.11
CA ASN A 9 0.12 -29.56 -6.09
C ASN A 9 0.69 -29.75 -4.68
N THR A 10 -0.01 -29.35 -3.61
CA THR A 10 0.28 -29.83 -2.24
C THR A 10 0.18 -31.35 -2.09
N THR A 11 -0.20 -32.08 -3.14
CA THR A 11 -0.21 -33.54 -3.23
C THR A 11 1.02 -34.13 -3.94
N SER A 12 1.97 -33.34 -4.46
CA SER A 12 3.20 -33.85 -5.10
C SER A 12 4.45 -33.69 -4.22
N GLY A 13 4.61 -34.60 -3.25
CA GLY A 13 5.86 -35.31 -2.89
C GLY A 13 7.21 -34.61 -2.58
N SER A 14 7.38 -33.29 -2.65
CA SER A 14 8.66 -32.67 -2.25
C SER A 14 8.79 -32.61 -0.72
N GLY A 15 9.95 -32.99 -0.18
CA GLY A 15 10.21 -32.94 1.27
C GLY A 15 10.18 -31.51 1.83
N SER A 16 10.48 -30.51 1.00
CA SER A 16 10.49 -29.08 1.34
C SER A 16 9.10 -28.42 1.33
N GLY A 17 8.11 -29.02 0.67
CA GLY A 17 6.83 -28.40 0.34
C GLY A 17 6.88 -27.37 -0.79
N ASN A 18 8.06 -27.13 -1.39
CA ASN A 18 8.19 -26.30 -2.60
C ASN A 18 7.55 -27.02 -3.79
N PHE A 19 7.00 -26.28 -4.74
CA PHE A 19 6.38 -26.84 -5.94
C PHE A 19 6.74 -26.00 -7.16
N SER A 20 6.70 -26.59 -8.36
CA SER A 20 6.96 -25.86 -9.60
C SER A 20 5.82 -26.00 -10.60
N PHE A 21 5.65 -25.00 -11.43
CA PHE A 21 4.67 -24.98 -12.52
C PHE A 21 5.17 -24.10 -13.67
N PHE A 22 4.54 -24.23 -14.82
CA PHE A 22 4.83 -23.39 -15.98
C PHE A 22 3.73 -22.36 -16.20
N LEU A 23 4.14 -21.11 -16.39
CA LEU A 23 3.28 -20.01 -16.81
C LEU A 23 3.63 -19.65 -18.26
N GLY A 24 2.94 -20.27 -19.22
CA GLY A 24 3.39 -20.26 -20.61
C GLY A 24 4.73 -20.99 -20.73
N LYS A 25 5.78 -20.28 -21.20
CA LYS A 25 7.16 -20.82 -21.27
C LYS A 25 7.99 -20.54 -20.00
N LYS A 26 7.45 -19.82 -19.02
CA LYS A 26 8.19 -19.39 -17.84
C LYS A 26 8.07 -20.45 -16.75
N HIS A 27 9.20 -21.00 -16.32
CA HIS A 27 9.25 -21.93 -15.20
C HIS A 27 9.20 -21.16 -13.88
N VAL A 28 8.21 -21.47 -13.03
CA VAL A 28 7.96 -20.78 -11.76
C VAL A 28 7.97 -21.79 -10.62
N VAL A 29 8.77 -21.53 -9.59
CA VAL A 29 8.85 -22.31 -8.36
C VAL A 29 8.11 -21.55 -7.25
N GLY A 30 7.04 -22.14 -6.74
CA GLY A 30 6.36 -21.71 -5.53
C GLY A 30 7.16 -22.12 -4.29
N ILE A 31 7.58 -21.13 -3.52
CA ILE A 31 8.34 -21.33 -2.29
C ILE A 31 7.36 -21.55 -1.13
N ALA A 32 7.61 -22.60 -0.36
CA ALA A 32 6.84 -23.00 0.81
C ALA A 32 6.86 -21.96 1.92
N GLY A 33 5.86 -22.01 2.79
CA GLY A 33 5.68 -21.05 3.88
C GLY A 33 6.55 -21.25 5.13
N SER A 34 7.48 -22.22 5.17
CA SER A 34 8.36 -22.43 6.34
C SER A 34 9.30 -21.24 6.58
N VAL A 35 9.83 -21.11 7.79
CA VAL A 35 10.70 -19.97 8.16
C VAL A 35 11.96 -19.94 7.29
N GLU A 36 12.50 -21.12 7.05
CA GLU A 36 13.71 -21.36 6.30
C GLU A 36 13.54 -21.00 4.82
N SER A 37 12.40 -21.42 4.24
CA SER A 37 12.02 -21.07 2.88
C SER A 37 11.77 -19.57 2.70
N ARG A 38 11.27 -18.87 3.74
CA ARG A 38 11.16 -17.39 3.72
C ARG A 38 12.54 -16.74 3.63
N SER A 39 13.52 -17.19 4.40
CA SER A 39 14.89 -16.64 4.33
C SER A 39 15.50 -16.86 2.95
N ASN A 40 15.38 -18.08 2.40
CA ASN A 40 15.78 -18.38 1.03
C ASN A 40 15.14 -17.42 0.00
N PHE A 41 13.88 -17.02 0.20
CA PHE A 41 13.21 -16.12 -0.71
C PHE A 41 13.51 -14.63 -0.48
N PHE A 42 13.58 -14.14 0.76
CA PHE A 42 13.68 -12.70 1.04
C PHE A 42 15.13 -12.20 1.21
N GLU A 43 16.07 -13.09 1.56
CA GLU A 43 17.46 -12.71 1.85
C GLU A 43 18.43 -13.03 0.71
N ASN A 44 18.08 -13.98 -0.16
CA ASN A 44 18.94 -14.39 -1.26
C ASN A 44 19.24 -13.19 -2.18
N LYS A 45 20.51 -12.97 -2.53
CA LYS A 45 20.94 -11.79 -3.32
C LYS A 45 20.92 -12.04 -4.83
N ASP A 46 20.86 -13.30 -5.23
CA ASP A 46 21.09 -13.80 -6.59
C ASP A 46 19.78 -13.86 -7.41
N MET A 47 18.64 -13.51 -6.79
CA MET A 47 17.36 -13.37 -7.49
C MET A 47 16.89 -11.91 -7.55
N SER A 48 16.38 -11.45 -8.69
CA SER A 48 15.90 -10.07 -8.87
C SER A 48 14.40 -9.95 -8.65
N LEU A 49 13.97 -9.17 -7.63
CA LEU A 49 12.56 -8.81 -7.43
C LEU A 49 12.04 -7.91 -8.55
N MET A 50 12.82 -6.90 -8.95
CA MET A 50 12.39 -5.91 -9.95
C MET A 50 12.09 -6.55 -11.31
N ILE A 51 12.96 -7.45 -11.78
CA ILE A 51 12.74 -8.16 -13.05
C ILE A 51 11.56 -9.14 -12.90
N GLY A 52 11.50 -9.91 -11.81
CA GLY A 52 10.39 -10.82 -11.54
C GLY A 52 9.03 -10.13 -11.58
N THR A 53 8.90 -8.99 -10.89
CA THR A 53 7.69 -8.15 -10.90
C THR A 53 7.38 -7.58 -12.28
N ALA A 54 8.36 -7.02 -12.98
CA ALA A 54 8.14 -6.46 -14.32
C ALA A 54 7.63 -7.53 -15.31
N GLU A 55 8.15 -8.75 -15.20
CA GLU A 55 7.90 -9.84 -16.15
C GLU A 55 6.68 -10.71 -15.86
N LEU A 56 6.30 -10.89 -14.59
CA LEU A 56 5.14 -11.73 -14.22
C LEU A 56 3.93 -10.93 -13.72
N LEU A 57 4.13 -9.72 -13.18
CA LEU A 57 3.03 -8.90 -12.64
C LEU A 57 2.62 -7.75 -13.57
N THR A 58 3.28 -7.63 -14.74
CA THR A 58 2.97 -6.68 -15.82
C THR A 58 2.83 -5.22 -15.38
N CYS A 59 3.46 -4.86 -14.24
CA CYS A 59 3.26 -3.56 -13.60
C CYS A 59 3.84 -2.41 -14.41
N LEU A 60 4.96 -2.61 -15.14
CA LEU A 60 5.70 -1.55 -15.83
C LEU A 60 6.10 -1.94 -17.26
N PRO A 61 5.88 -1.08 -18.27
CA PRO A 61 6.32 -1.32 -19.65
C PRO A 61 7.78 -0.88 -19.83
N LEU A 62 8.73 -1.60 -19.22
CA LEU A 62 10.17 -1.30 -19.29
C LEU A 62 10.95 -2.50 -19.82
N THR A 63 12.03 -2.25 -20.58
CA THR A 63 12.99 -3.29 -20.95
C THR A 63 13.89 -3.67 -19.76
N LYS A 64 14.57 -4.81 -19.78
CA LYS A 64 15.44 -5.26 -18.68
C LYS A 64 16.48 -4.19 -18.27
N GLY A 65 17.21 -3.63 -19.24
CA GLY A 65 18.19 -2.58 -18.98
C GLY A 65 17.57 -1.28 -18.46
N ASP A 66 16.34 -0.97 -18.89
CA ASP A 66 15.59 0.16 -18.34
C ASP A 66 15.20 -0.09 -16.88
N VAL A 67 14.76 -1.30 -16.52
CA VAL A 67 14.32 -1.66 -15.15
C VAL A 67 15.46 -1.50 -14.15
N GLU A 68 16.67 -1.96 -14.47
CA GLU A 68 17.82 -1.88 -13.57
C GLU A 68 18.30 -0.43 -13.39
N ARG A 69 18.53 0.28 -14.52
CA ARG A 69 18.97 1.69 -14.49
C ARG A 69 17.95 2.58 -13.78
N PHE A 70 16.68 2.45 -14.15
CA PHE A 70 15.60 3.23 -13.56
C PHE A 70 15.38 2.85 -12.09
N GLY A 71 15.49 1.56 -11.74
CA GLY A 71 15.37 1.08 -10.37
C GLY A 71 16.41 1.71 -9.44
N ALA A 72 17.69 1.73 -9.84
CA ALA A 72 18.74 2.38 -9.07
C ALA A 72 18.49 3.89 -8.89
N PHE A 73 18.08 4.57 -9.97
CA PHE A 73 17.68 5.98 -9.92
C PHE A 73 16.48 6.21 -9.00
N PHE A 74 15.47 5.33 -9.04
CA PHE A 74 14.26 5.41 -8.23
C PHE A 74 14.59 5.26 -6.74
N VAL A 75 15.37 4.25 -6.36
CA VAL A 75 15.78 4.03 -4.97
C VAL A 75 16.55 5.24 -4.43
N LYS A 76 17.52 5.76 -5.19
CA LYS A 76 18.32 6.93 -4.80
C LYS A 76 17.45 8.19 -4.62
N SER A 77 16.53 8.40 -5.56
CA SER A 77 15.59 9.52 -5.53
C SER A 77 14.63 9.44 -4.35
N MET A 78 14.04 8.27 -4.10
CA MET A 78 13.20 8.00 -2.93
C MET A 78 13.93 8.28 -1.62
N ALA A 79 15.16 7.75 -1.46
CA ALA A 79 15.96 7.97 -0.26
C ALA A 79 16.26 9.46 -0.02
N THR A 80 16.40 10.26 -1.08
CA THR A 80 16.61 11.70 -0.98
C THR A 80 15.34 12.43 -0.56
N LEU A 81 14.20 12.08 -1.14
CA LEU A 81 12.91 12.70 -0.86
C LEU A 81 12.40 12.38 0.55
N LEU A 82 12.67 11.18 1.05
CA LEU A 82 12.21 10.70 2.35
C LEU A 82 13.14 11.06 3.53
N LYS A 83 14.05 12.01 3.34
CA LYS A 83 14.84 12.58 4.43
C LYS A 83 13.95 13.34 5.42
N ARG A 84 14.35 13.30 6.70
CA ARG A 84 13.64 13.98 7.80
C ARG A 84 13.36 15.45 7.51
N ASP A 85 14.34 16.20 6.99
CA ASP A 85 14.19 17.64 6.76
C ASP A 85 13.09 17.97 5.75
N ASN A 86 12.88 17.09 4.76
CA ASN A 86 11.79 17.26 3.82
C ASN A 86 10.42 17.06 4.49
N PHE A 87 10.31 16.10 5.41
CA PHE A 87 9.10 15.93 6.21
C PHE A 87 8.82 17.15 7.07
N VAL A 88 9.83 17.67 7.78
CA VAL A 88 9.68 18.88 8.61
C VAL A 88 9.22 20.07 7.76
N ARG A 89 9.88 20.29 6.62
CA ARG A 89 9.58 21.41 5.73
C ARG A 89 8.18 21.32 5.12
N ASN A 90 7.73 20.12 4.77
CA ASN A 90 6.50 19.91 4.01
C ASN A 90 5.32 19.41 4.86
N LEU A 91 5.48 19.28 6.19
CA LEU A 91 4.44 18.76 7.08
C LEU A 91 3.12 19.55 6.98
N HIS A 92 3.22 20.87 6.85
CA HIS A 92 2.07 21.77 6.70
C HIS A 92 1.20 21.48 5.47
N LEU A 93 1.80 20.92 4.40
CA LEU A 93 1.05 20.51 3.20
C LEU A 93 0.20 19.28 3.53
N LEU A 94 0.80 18.29 4.19
CA LEU A 94 0.13 17.04 4.54
C LEU A 94 -0.98 17.24 5.59
N THR A 95 -0.73 18.06 6.62
CA THR A 95 -1.76 18.42 7.60
C THR A 95 -2.87 19.25 6.94
N GLY A 96 -2.50 20.17 6.04
CA GLY A 96 -3.45 20.96 5.26
C GLY A 96 -4.32 20.10 4.35
N ASP A 97 -3.77 19.05 3.73
CA ASP A 97 -4.54 18.09 2.93
C ASP A 97 -5.52 17.30 3.81
N ALA A 98 -5.07 16.75 4.95
CA ALA A 98 -5.94 16.03 5.89
C ALA A 98 -7.07 16.92 6.43
N ARG A 99 -6.78 18.19 6.74
CA ARG A 99 -7.77 19.17 7.17
C ARG A 99 -8.79 19.45 6.06
N ARG A 100 -8.34 19.72 4.82
CA ARG A 100 -9.22 19.95 3.67
C ARG A 100 -10.13 18.77 3.38
N MET A 101 -9.63 17.54 3.50
CA MET A 101 -10.46 16.34 3.40
C MET A 101 -11.63 16.41 4.40
N CYS A 102 -11.34 16.69 5.68
CA CYS A 102 -12.37 16.82 6.71
C CYS A 102 -13.35 17.98 6.45
N GLU A 103 -12.86 19.11 5.91
CA GLU A 103 -13.72 20.24 5.52
C GLU A 103 -14.66 19.87 4.35
N ASN A 104 -14.17 19.14 3.35
CA ASN A 104 -14.97 18.61 2.26
C ASN A 104 -16.04 17.63 2.77
N LEU A 105 -15.66 16.72 3.69
CA LEU A 105 -16.60 15.83 4.34
C LEU A 105 -17.68 16.63 5.07
N MET A 106 -17.32 17.67 5.81
CA MET A 106 -18.30 18.51 6.50
C MET A 106 -19.26 19.22 5.52
N ALA A 107 -18.79 19.59 4.34
CA ALA A 107 -19.60 20.17 3.27
C ALA A 107 -20.52 19.17 2.55
N ALA A 108 -20.33 17.86 2.75
CA ALA A 108 -21.16 16.82 2.14
C ALA A 108 -22.62 16.89 2.61
N GLU A 109 -23.53 16.43 1.75
CA GLU A 109 -24.97 16.43 2.01
C GLU A 109 -25.34 15.56 3.23
N VAL A 110 -26.23 16.09 4.05
CA VAL A 110 -26.78 15.38 5.20
C VAL A 110 -27.86 14.40 4.72
N VAL A 111 -27.68 13.12 5.02
CA VAL A 111 -28.53 12.02 4.54
C VAL A 111 -29.69 11.67 5.48
N ASN A 112 -29.71 12.20 6.71
CA ASN A 112 -30.81 11.98 7.65
C ASN A 112 -30.97 13.11 8.70
N GLU A 113 -32.10 13.10 9.42
CA GLU A 113 -32.43 14.09 10.46
C GLU A 113 -31.43 14.10 11.64
N ALA A 114 -30.70 13.01 11.85
CA ALA A 114 -29.68 12.91 12.89
C ALA A 114 -28.34 13.56 12.49
N GLY A 115 -28.27 14.25 11.34
CA GLY A 115 -27.12 15.02 10.92
C GLY A 115 -25.98 14.19 10.32
N TRP A 116 -26.22 12.92 10.02
CA TRP A 116 -25.23 12.07 9.37
C TRP A 116 -25.06 12.45 7.90
N ARG A 117 -23.83 12.32 7.43
CA ARG A 117 -23.42 12.42 6.03
C ARG A 117 -22.86 11.07 5.59
N ILE A 118 -22.73 10.86 4.29
CA ILE A 118 -22.24 9.61 3.72
C ILE A 118 -21.05 9.82 2.81
N MET A 119 -20.10 8.88 2.84
CA MET A 119 -19.00 8.82 1.88
C MET A 119 -18.71 7.37 1.50
N ASN A 120 -18.19 7.19 0.29
CA ASN A 120 -17.41 6.00 -0.04
C ASN A 120 -15.93 6.33 0.23
N PRO A 121 -15.28 5.70 1.22
CA PRO A 121 -13.90 6.03 1.58
C PRO A 121 -12.88 5.73 0.47
N PHE A 122 -13.26 5.02 -0.59
CA PHE A 122 -12.40 4.72 -1.74
C PHE A 122 -12.48 5.75 -2.89
N ASP A 123 -13.40 6.72 -2.80
CA ASP A 123 -13.63 7.72 -3.86
C ASP A 123 -13.14 9.13 -3.49
N GLU A 124 -12.73 9.36 -2.24
CA GLU A 124 -12.28 10.66 -1.74
C GLU A 124 -10.80 10.93 -2.09
N GLU A 125 -10.48 12.11 -2.63
CA GLU A 125 -9.10 12.56 -2.91
C GLU A 125 -8.96 14.06 -2.66
N VAL A 126 -7.80 14.49 -2.15
CA VAL A 126 -7.46 15.90 -1.97
C VAL A 126 -6.52 16.35 -3.09
N ALA A 127 -6.97 17.28 -3.93
CA ALA A 127 -6.15 17.87 -4.98
C ALA A 127 -6.41 19.38 -5.13
N GLU A 128 -5.35 20.17 -5.31
CA GLU A 128 -5.46 21.62 -5.58
C GLU A 128 -6.27 21.92 -6.85
N ASN A 129 -6.12 21.07 -7.87
CA ASN A 129 -6.95 21.07 -9.07
C ASN A 129 -7.73 19.75 -9.11
N THR A 130 -8.93 19.79 -8.56
CA THR A 130 -9.84 18.63 -8.47
C THR A 130 -10.07 17.99 -9.83
N ALA A 131 -10.35 18.77 -10.88
CA ALA A 131 -10.58 18.24 -12.23
C ALA A 131 -9.37 17.46 -12.80
N LEU A 132 -8.15 17.96 -12.58
CA LEU A 132 -6.92 17.30 -13.00
C LEU A 132 -6.58 16.09 -12.11
N GLY A 133 -6.86 16.19 -10.81
CA GLY A 133 -6.75 15.10 -9.84
C GLY A 133 -7.66 13.94 -10.24
N ASP A 134 -8.96 14.19 -10.40
CA ASP A 134 -9.96 13.22 -10.83
C ASP A 134 -9.60 12.57 -12.16
N TYR A 135 -9.11 13.36 -13.13
CA TYR A 135 -8.65 12.81 -14.40
C TYR A 135 -7.49 11.83 -14.19
N THR A 136 -6.47 12.24 -13.44
CA THR A 136 -5.28 11.44 -13.16
C THR A 136 -5.63 10.14 -12.42
N LEU A 137 -6.50 10.23 -11.41
CA LEU A 137 -7.00 9.08 -10.66
C LEU A 137 -7.76 8.10 -11.53
N ARG A 138 -8.67 8.60 -12.38
CA ARG A 138 -9.36 7.74 -13.35
C ARG A 138 -8.38 7.01 -14.25
N VAL A 139 -7.30 7.67 -14.71
CA VAL A 139 -6.28 7.01 -15.54
C VAL A 139 -5.49 5.97 -14.75
N PHE A 140 -5.18 6.23 -13.47
CA PHE A 140 -4.53 5.23 -12.60
C PHE A 140 -5.43 4.02 -12.35
N HIS A 141 -6.72 4.23 -12.11
CA HIS A 141 -7.69 3.16 -11.96
C HIS A 141 -7.85 2.34 -13.27
N ASP A 142 -7.93 3.01 -14.43
CA ASP A 142 -7.90 2.34 -15.73
C ASP A 142 -6.65 1.48 -15.89
N LEU A 143 -5.48 2.02 -15.50
CA LEU A 143 -4.21 1.30 -15.53
C LEU A 143 -4.28 0.05 -14.65
N GLU A 144 -4.77 0.15 -13.43
CA GLU A 144 -4.96 -0.96 -12.49
C GLU A 144 -5.87 -2.06 -13.08
N GLN A 145 -7.07 -1.69 -13.55
CA GLN A 145 -8.07 -2.63 -14.08
C GLN A 145 -7.63 -3.31 -15.38
N ARG A 146 -6.80 -2.64 -16.20
CA ARG A 146 -6.29 -3.18 -17.47
C ARG A 146 -5.03 -4.03 -17.30
N ASN A 147 -4.70 -4.43 -16.08
CA ASN A 147 -3.62 -5.38 -15.85
C ASN A 147 -4.01 -6.75 -16.45
N SER A 148 -3.27 -7.22 -17.46
CA SER A 148 -3.56 -8.46 -18.16
C SER A 148 -2.34 -9.35 -18.19
N THR A 149 -2.50 -10.55 -17.65
CA THR A 149 -1.47 -11.60 -17.67
C THR A 149 -1.35 -12.29 -19.03
N VAL A 150 -2.22 -11.98 -20.01
CA VAL A 150 -2.22 -12.63 -21.33
C VAL A 150 -0.86 -12.55 -22.02
N LYS A 151 -0.15 -11.42 -21.92
CA LYS A 151 1.21 -11.27 -22.47
C LYS A 151 2.27 -12.12 -21.79
N VAL A 152 2.01 -12.58 -20.56
CA VAL A 152 2.90 -13.49 -19.85
C VAL A 152 2.83 -14.89 -20.47
N TYR A 153 1.63 -15.35 -20.85
CA TYR A 153 1.41 -16.65 -21.51
C TYR A 153 1.71 -16.62 -23.01
N LEU A 154 1.26 -15.56 -23.68
CA LEU A 154 1.32 -15.39 -25.13
C LEU A 154 1.99 -14.04 -25.46
N PRO A 155 3.33 -13.95 -25.38
CA PRO A 155 4.05 -12.70 -25.63
C PRO A 155 3.79 -12.11 -27.03
N TRP A 156 3.52 -12.97 -28.02
CA TRP A 156 3.23 -12.60 -29.40
C TRP A 156 1.78 -12.13 -29.60
N PHE A 157 0.86 -12.44 -28.68
CA PHE A 157 -0.55 -12.11 -28.84
C PHE A 157 -0.77 -10.60 -28.63
N PRO A 158 -1.44 -9.92 -29.56
CA PRO A 158 -1.74 -8.49 -29.45
C PRO A 158 -2.90 -8.26 -28.46
N ALA A 159 -2.66 -8.53 -27.18
CA ALA A 159 -3.66 -8.39 -26.12
C ALA A 159 -4.20 -6.96 -26.05
N PRO A 160 -5.50 -6.71 -26.33
CA PRO A 160 -6.07 -5.36 -26.34
C PRO A 160 -5.84 -4.61 -25.03
N GLY A 161 -6.00 -5.29 -23.89
CA GLY A 161 -5.75 -4.72 -22.56
C GLY A 161 -4.32 -4.19 -22.39
N HIS A 162 -3.32 -4.82 -23.01
CA HIS A 162 -1.95 -4.32 -22.96
C HIS A 162 -1.78 -3.02 -23.74
N TYR A 163 -2.38 -2.90 -24.93
CA TYR A 163 -2.31 -1.65 -25.71
C TYR A 163 -3.06 -0.51 -25.03
N LEU A 164 -4.23 -0.80 -24.45
CA LEU A 164 -4.99 0.16 -23.65
C LEU A 164 -4.18 0.61 -22.42
N ARG A 165 -3.51 -0.33 -21.72
CA ARG A 165 -2.61 0.00 -20.60
C ARG A 165 -1.43 0.86 -21.04
N MET A 166 -0.80 0.57 -22.19
CA MET A 166 0.25 1.42 -22.75
C MET A 166 -0.26 2.82 -23.07
N TRP A 167 -1.49 2.93 -23.59
CA TRP A 167 -2.14 4.21 -23.85
C TRP A 167 -2.41 5.00 -22.57
N ASP A 168 -2.88 4.37 -21.49
CA ASP A 168 -3.06 5.03 -20.19
C ASP A 168 -1.73 5.49 -19.59
N GLY A 169 -0.68 4.67 -19.70
CA GLY A 169 0.67 5.07 -19.33
C GLY A 169 1.15 6.29 -20.12
N PHE A 170 0.84 6.35 -21.41
CA PHE A 170 1.15 7.51 -22.25
C PHE A 170 0.32 8.76 -21.88
N ARG A 171 -0.96 8.59 -21.52
CA ARG A 171 -1.81 9.68 -21.01
C ARG A 171 -1.21 10.28 -19.73
N LEU A 172 -0.84 9.45 -18.76
CA LEU A 172 -0.15 9.89 -17.54
C LEU A 172 1.17 10.59 -17.86
N TYR A 173 1.99 9.98 -18.73
CA TYR A 173 3.24 10.58 -19.18
C TYR A 173 3.02 11.98 -19.75
N ARG A 174 2.02 12.18 -20.60
CA ARG A 174 1.71 13.50 -21.16
C ARG A 174 1.26 14.52 -20.11
N VAL A 175 0.49 14.11 -19.11
CA VAL A 175 0.05 15.01 -18.02
C VAL A 175 1.27 15.53 -17.27
N PHE A 176 2.09 14.63 -16.71
CA PHE A 176 3.24 15.02 -15.91
C PHE A 176 4.35 15.68 -16.73
N GLN A 177 4.55 15.27 -17.98
CA GLN A 177 5.47 15.94 -18.89
C GLN A 177 5.05 17.39 -19.16
N ARG A 178 3.74 17.67 -19.32
CA ARG A 178 3.25 19.03 -19.51
C ARG A 178 3.49 19.89 -18.27
N ILE A 179 3.17 19.37 -17.08
CA ILE A 179 3.43 20.04 -15.80
C ILE A 179 4.92 20.40 -15.67
N LEU A 180 5.79 19.41 -15.91
CA LEU A 180 7.24 19.59 -15.86
C LEU A 180 7.75 20.63 -16.87
N LYS A 181 7.30 20.56 -18.13
CA LYS A 181 7.70 21.52 -19.17
C LYS A 181 7.20 22.94 -18.87
N GLN A 182 5.97 23.09 -18.38
CA GLN A 182 5.43 24.38 -17.98
C GLN A 182 6.25 24.99 -16.85
N ARG A 183 6.62 24.18 -15.85
CA ARG A 183 7.46 24.63 -14.74
C ARG A 183 8.85 25.05 -15.19
N LEU A 184 9.52 24.24 -16.02
CA LEU A 184 10.83 24.58 -16.57
C LEU A 184 10.79 25.87 -17.39
N LYS A 185 9.70 26.12 -18.15
CA LYS A 185 9.50 27.36 -18.91
C LYS A 185 9.22 28.57 -18.01
N ALA A 186 8.44 28.38 -16.94
CA ALA A 186 8.05 29.45 -16.03
C ALA A 186 9.15 29.82 -15.03
N GLY A 187 10.18 28.98 -14.84
CA GLY A 187 11.25 29.21 -13.86
C GLY A 187 10.78 29.12 -12.40
N LEU A 188 9.60 28.55 -12.15
CA LEU A 188 9.04 28.42 -10.81
C LEU A 188 9.77 27.33 -10.02
N LYS A 189 10.30 27.71 -8.85
CA LYS A 189 10.89 26.77 -7.90
C LYS A 189 9.88 26.46 -6.79
N CYS A 190 9.54 25.18 -6.64
CA CYS A 190 8.62 24.68 -5.62
C CYS A 190 9.36 23.67 -4.73
N ASN A 191 9.01 23.54 -3.45
CA ASN A 191 9.65 22.59 -2.54
C ASN A 191 9.00 21.19 -2.63
N ASP A 192 9.05 20.58 -3.82
CA ASP A 192 8.41 19.29 -4.09
C ASP A 192 9.33 18.25 -4.76
N ALA A 193 8.76 17.08 -5.05
CA ALA A 193 9.49 15.99 -5.69
C ALA A 193 9.99 16.37 -7.08
N PHE A 194 9.21 17.10 -7.87
CA PHE A 194 9.63 17.55 -9.20
C PHE A 194 10.88 18.44 -9.13
N GLN A 195 10.89 19.44 -8.24
CA GLN A 195 12.04 20.34 -8.13
C GLN A 195 13.29 19.61 -7.65
N THR A 196 13.15 18.74 -6.66
CA THR A 196 14.27 17.93 -6.15
C THR A 196 14.90 17.09 -7.27
N LEU A 197 14.08 16.52 -8.16
CA LEU A 197 14.56 15.73 -9.28
C LEU A 197 15.14 16.58 -10.41
N ILE A 198 14.58 17.76 -10.69
CA ILE A 198 15.15 18.74 -11.63
C ILE A 198 16.55 19.16 -11.15
N ASP A 199 16.69 19.51 -9.87
CA ASP A 199 17.94 19.97 -9.28
C ASP A 199 19.01 18.87 -9.26
N SER A 200 18.60 17.59 -9.28
CA SER A 200 19.53 16.46 -9.42
C SER A 200 20.11 16.30 -10.83
N GLY A 201 19.63 17.07 -11.82
CA GLY A 201 20.02 16.96 -13.23
C GLY A 201 19.34 15.81 -13.98
N ALA A 202 18.26 15.24 -13.43
CA ALA A 202 17.56 14.12 -14.04
C ALA A 202 16.85 14.55 -15.35
N GLY A 203 16.86 13.65 -16.34
CA GLY A 203 16.16 13.88 -17.61
C GLY A 203 14.63 13.82 -17.46
N VAL A 204 13.90 14.54 -18.31
CA VAL A 204 12.42 14.61 -18.30
C VAL A 204 11.77 13.22 -18.24
N LYS A 205 12.28 12.25 -19.01
CA LYS A 205 11.79 10.87 -19.02
C LYS A 205 11.91 10.21 -17.65
N ASP A 206 13.06 10.37 -16.99
CA ASP A 206 13.35 9.75 -15.70
C ASP A 206 12.52 10.41 -14.58
N ILE A 207 12.38 11.75 -14.61
CA ILE A 207 11.51 12.48 -13.66
C ILE A 207 10.05 12.06 -13.80
N THR A 208 9.52 12.06 -15.02
CA THR A 208 8.13 11.67 -15.26
C THR A 208 7.89 10.20 -14.91
N GLY A 209 8.84 9.32 -15.26
CA GLY A 209 8.79 7.91 -14.86
C GLY A 209 8.76 7.75 -13.35
N PHE A 210 9.62 8.48 -12.62
CA PHE A 210 9.66 8.46 -11.17
C PHE A 210 8.33 8.84 -10.55
N VAL A 211 7.75 9.98 -10.95
CA VAL A 211 6.49 10.49 -10.38
C VAL A 211 5.34 9.50 -10.62
N ILE A 212 5.21 8.96 -11.83
CA ILE A 212 4.16 7.96 -12.13
C ILE A 212 4.32 6.72 -11.25
N ASN A 213 5.55 6.20 -11.11
CA ASN A 213 5.81 5.00 -10.31
C ASN A 213 5.60 5.23 -8.81
N ALA A 214 6.06 6.37 -8.29
CA ALA A 214 5.92 6.73 -6.88
C ALA A 214 4.45 6.94 -6.51
N LEU A 215 3.69 7.67 -7.34
CA LEU A 215 2.26 7.89 -7.13
C LEU A 215 1.45 6.60 -7.29
N PHE A 216 1.74 5.78 -8.30
CA PHE A 216 1.08 4.48 -8.45
C PHE A 216 1.30 3.61 -7.20
N GLY A 217 2.55 3.51 -6.72
CA GLY A 217 2.87 2.76 -5.51
C GLY A 217 2.19 3.29 -4.25
N GLY A 218 2.04 4.63 -4.13
CA GLY A 218 1.32 5.27 -3.04
C GLY A 218 -0.19 5.04 -3.10
N GLN A 219 -0.82 5.24 -4.27
CA GLN A 219 -2.28 5.19 -4.41
C GLN A 219 -2.84 3.78 -4.18
N VAL A 220 -2.22 2.77 -4.77
CA VAL A 220 -2.71 1.38 -4.71
C VAL A 220 -2.49 0.72 -3.33
N ASN A 221 -1.73 1.36 -2.44
CA ASN A 221 -1.45 0.83 -1.10
C ASN A 221 -1.93 1.78 -0.01
N THR A 222 -1.40 3.00 0.05
CA THR A 222 -1.68 3.96 1.12
C THR A 222 -3.14 4.41 1.09
N GLY A 223 -3.63 4.89 -0.07
CA GLY A 223 -5.02 5.33 -0.22
C GLY A 223 -6.02 4.21 0.10
N VAL A 224 -5.74 3.00 -0.41
CA VAL A 224 -6.55 1.80 -0.12
C VAL A 224 -6.54 1.47 1.39
N ASN A 225 -5.38 1.51 2.06
CA ASN A 225 -5.31 1.21 3.50
C ASN A 225 -5.93 2.32 4.37
N ALA A 226 -5.83 3.59 3.95
CA ALA A 226 -6.52 4.71 4.60
C ALA A 226 -8.04 4.54 4.56
N ALA A 227 -8.58 3.89 3.51
CA ALA A 227 -9.99 3.56 3.40
C ALA A 227 -10.40 2.30 4.18
N TRP A 228 -9.56 1.26 4.22
CA TRP A 228 -9.85 0.01 4.95
C TRP A 228 -9.80 0.17 6.47
N LEU A 229 -8.88 0.98 6.98
CA LEU A 229 -8.70 1.16 8.42
C LEU A 229 -9.97 1.65 9.16
N PRO A 230 -10.68 2.71 8.73
CA PRO A 230 -11.92 3.12 9.38
C PRO A 230 -13.04 2.07 9.23
N ILE A 231 -13.06 1.29 8.14
CA ILE A 231 -14.02 0.18 7.98
C ILE A 231 -13.78 -0.89 9.05
N PHE A 232 -12.52 -1.31 9.25
CA PHE A 232 -12.18 -2.30 10.28
C PHE A 232 -12.48 -1.78 11.68
N LEU A 233 -12.16 -0.53 11.98
CA LEU A 233 -12.48 0.07 13.28
C LEU A 233 -13.99 0.21 13.49
N ALA A 234 -14.76 0.53 12.46
CA ALA A 234 -16.22 0.63 12.56
C ALA A 234 -16.87 -0.69 12.99
N ILE A 235 -16.31 -1.84 12.58
CA ILE A 235 -16.80 -3.18 12.95
C ILE A 235 -16.14 -3.74 14.22
N THR A 236 -15.18 -3.04 14.82
CA THR A 236 -14.57 -3.38 16.12
C THR A 236 -14.63 -2.20 17.09
N PRO A 237 -15.80 -1.95 17.74
CA PRO A 237 -16.03 -0.74 18.53
C PRO A 237 -15.04 -0.53 19.69
N GLU A 238 -14.57 -1.61 20.32
CA GLU A 238 -13.57 -1.55 21.39
C GLU A 238 -12.26 -0.91 20.90
N TRP A 239 -11.72 -1.39 19.77
CA TRP A 239 -10.50 -0.85 19.18
C TRP A 239 -10.69 0.55 18.62
N LYS A 240 -11.87 0.85 18.05
CA LYS A 240 -12.23 2.21 17.64
C LYS A 240 -12.17 3.18 18.82
N ALA A 241 -12.80 2.83 19.94
CA ALA A 241 -12.81 3.65 21.14
C ALA A 241 -11.39 3.92 21.67
N ARG A 242 -10.53 2.90 21.69
CA ARG A 242 -9.13 3.03 22.12
C ARG A 242 -8.30 3.92 21.17
N ALA A 243 -8.47 3.76 19.86
CA ALA A 243 -7.76 4.56 18.86
C ALA A 243 -8.21 6.03 18.89
N VAL A 244 -9.52 6.30 19.03
CA VAL A 244 -10.05 7.66 19.22
C VAL A 244 -9.52 8.27 20.52
N ALA A 245 -9.49 7.50 21.61
CA ALA A 245 -8.97 7.96 22.88
C ALA A 245 -7.47 8.31 22.83
N GLU A 246 -6.66 7.59 22.05
CA GLU A 246 -5.25 7.94 21.82
C GLU A 246 -5.14 9.33 21.17
N VAL A 247 -5.91 9.57 20.10
CA VAL A 247 -5.94 10.87 19.41
C VAL A 247 -6.39 11.99 20.36
N ASP A 248 -7.45 11.76 21.13
CA ASP A 248 -7.96 12.73 22.11
C ASP A 248 -6.93 13.06 23.20
N GLN A 249 -6.15 12.07 23.66
CA GLN A 249 -5.09 12.27 24.64
C GLN A 249 -3.93 13.11 24.07
N VAL A 250 -3.52 12.86 22.83
CA VAL A 250 -2.50 13.69 22.17
C VAL A 250 -2.99 15.13 22.04
N ILE A 251 -4.22 15.32 21.55
CA ILE A 251 -4.81 16.66 21.42
C ILE A 251 -4.87 17.35 22.80
N SER A 252 -5.30 16.66 23.84
CA SER A 252 -5.36 17.21 25.19
C SER A 252 -3.99 17.64 25.72
N ARG A 253 -2.94 16.84 25.45
CA ARG A 253 -1.56 17.12 25.90
C ARG A 253 -0.95 18.36 25.24
N TYR A 254 -1.20 18.54 23.94
CA TYR A 254 -0.61 19.64 23.15
C TYR A 254 -1.52 20.86 23.03
N ARG A 255 -2.72 20.82 23.61
CA ARG A 255 -3.65 21.95 23.64
C ARG A 255 -3.10 23.07 24.52
N SER A 256 -3.01 24.28 23.96
CA SER A 256 -2.46 25.47 24.64
C SER A 256 -3.53 26.33 25.31
N SER A 257 -4.79 26.24 24.87
CA SER A 257 -5.92 26.98 25.48
C SER A 257 -7.23 26.20 25.36
N ALA A 258 -8.19 26.46 26.26
CA ALA A 258 -9.47 25.76 26.28
C ALA A 258 -10.26 25.90 24.95
N GLY A 259 -10.19 27.07 24.32
CA GLY A 259 -10.88 27.38 23.06
C GLY A 259 -10.14 26.98 21.78
N GLN A 260 -8.96 26.36 21.87
CA GLN A 260 -8.24 25.89 20.69
C GLN A 260 -8.96 24.69 20.07
N LYS A 261 -9.29 24.77 18.78
CA LYS A 261 -9.97 23.68 18.07
C LYS A 261 -9.07 22.45 17.96
N PRO A 262 -9.62 21.22 17.95
CA PRO A 262 -8.83 20.00 17.76
C PRO A 262 -7.94 20.04 16.51
N SER A 263 -8.46 20.49 15.37
CA SER A 263 -7.71 20.63 14.11
C SER A 263 -6.53 21.60 14.24
N ASP A 264 -6.72 22.73 14.93
CA ASP A 264 -5.66 23.71 15.14
C ASP A 264 -4.57 23.18 16.08
N VAL A 265 -4.89 22.25 17.00
CA VAL A 265 -3.85 21.53 17.77
C VAL A 265 -3.05 20.62 16.84
N LEU A 266 -3.73 19.81 16.03
CA LEU A 266 -3.08 18.87 15.10
C LEU A 266 -2.15 19.58 14.10
N ASP A 267 -2.54 20.75 13.60
CA ASP A 267 -1.72 21.56 12.68
C ASP A 267 -0.39 22.03 13.30
N THR A 268 -0.32 22.12 14.63
CA THR A 268 0.88 22.59 15.35
C THR A 268 1.83 21.48 15.80
N LEU A 269 1.43 20.21 15.65
CA LEU A 269 2.25 19.09 16.12
C LEU A 269 3.52 18.95 15.28
N SER A 270 4.64 18.67 15.95
CA SER A 270 5.92 18.45 15.28
C SER A 270 5.97 17.07 14.61
N ILE A 271 6.94 16.90 13.70
CA ILE A 271 7.16 15.59 13.04
C ILE A 271 7.47 14.46 14.04
N ASP A 272 8.08 14.79 15.19
CA ASP A 272 8.40 13.81 16.23
C ASP A 272 7.16 13.33 16.95
N VAL A 273 6.20 14.22 17.19
CA VAL A 273 4.91 13.85 17.78
C VAL A 273 4.16 12.93 16.83
N TRP A 274 4.04 13.33 15.56
CA TRP A 274 3.37 12.52 14.54
C TRP A 274 3.98 11.13 14.36
N GLN A 275 5.27 10.95 14.61
CA GLN A 275 5.96 9.68 14.42
C GLN A 275 5.97 8.78 15.66
N ASN A 276 5.74 9.33 16.86
CA ASN A 276 5.95 8.58 18.10
C ASN A 276 4.74 8.56 19.06
N GLU A 277 3.76 9.46 18.91
CA GLU A 277 2.66 9.64 19.87
C GLU A 277 1.33 8.98 19.42
N PHE A 278 1.38 8.13 18.38
CA PHE A 278 0.22 7.34 17.89
C PHE A 278 0.51 5.83 17.77
N PRO A 279 1.18 5.18 18.74
CA PRO A 279 1.61 3.78 18.62
C PRO A 279 0.45 2.78 18.50
N LEU A 280 -0.69 2.99 19.15
CA LEU A 280 -1.85 2.11 19.02
C LEU A 280 -2.42 2.20 17.60
N LEU A 281 -2.67 3.41 17.11
CA LEU A 281 -3.20 3.63 15.78
C LEU A 281 -2.27 3.08 14.70
N VAL A 282 -0.96 3.31 14.81
CA VAL A 282 0.02 2.98 13.77
C VAL A 282 0.54 1.55 13.88
N ASP A 283 1.05 1.17 15.04
CA ASP A 283 1.76 -0.09 15.20
C ASP A 283 0.84 -1.27 15.50
N CYS A 284 -0.40 -1.00 15.92
CA CYS A 284 -1.43 -2.03 16.11
C CYS A 284 -2.52 -1.98 15.03
N CYS A 285 -3.33 -0.91 14.98
CA CYS A 285 -4.53 -0.87 14.14
C CYS A 285 -4.20 -0.84 12.63
N LEU A 286 -3.34 0.08 12.20
CA LEU A 286 -2.90 0.17 10.80
C LEU A 286 -2.14 -1.10 10.40
N ARG A 287 -1.25 -1.61 11.26
CA ARG A 287 -0.52 -2.85 10.99
C ARG A 287 -1.47 -4.03 10.74
N GLU A 288 -2.53 -4.18 11.54
CA GLU A 288 -3.52 -5.23 11.32
C GLU A 288 -4.30 -5.04 10.03
N SER A 289 -4.68 -3.80 9.71
CA SER A 289 -5.34 -3.46 8.45
C SER A 289 -4.49 -3.89 7.25
N VAL A 290 -3.19 -3.58 7.29
CA VAL A 290 -2.21 -3.97 6.26
C VAL A 290 -2.04 -5.49 6.18
N ARG A 291 -1.99 -6.20 7.31
CA ARG A 291 -1.91 -7.69 7.32
C ARG A 291 -3.10 -8.30 6.59
N LEU A 292 -4.31 -7.77 6.84
CA LEU A 292 -5.54 -8.30 6.28
C LEU A 292 -5.74 -7.96 4.79
N THR A 293 -5.21 -6.83 4.32
CA THR A 293 -5.40 -6.34 2.95
C THR A 293 -4.29 -6.78 2.00
N ILE A 294 -3.06 -7.00 2.49
CA ILE A 294 -1.94 -7.47 1.66
C ILE A 294 -1.96 -8.99 1.55
N ARG A 295 -2.44 -9.49 0.41
CA ARG A 295 -2.61 -10.93 0.09
C ARG A 295 -1.84 -11.42 -1.14
N GLY A 296 -1.12 -10.52 -1.81
CA GLY A 296 -0.49 -10.78 -3.10
C GLY A 296 0.67 -11.77 -3.07
N ALA A 297 1.32 -11.90 -4.22
CA ALA A 297 2.51 -12.72 -4.40
C ALA A 297 3.72 -11.83 -4.73
N ALA A 298 4.84 -12.08 -4.05
CA ALA A 298 6.14 -11.56 -4.43
C ALA A 298 6.78 -12.52 -5.44
N VAL A 299 7.42 -11.99 -6.48
CA VAL A 299 8.07 -12.77 -7.53
C VAL A 299 9.49 -12.31 -7.72
N ARG A 300 10.45 -13.23 -7.70
CA ARG A 300 11.85 -12.96 -8.03
C ARG A 300 12.28 -13.81 -9.21
N LYS A 301 13.22 -13.33 -10.01
CA LYS A 301 13.78 -14.04 -11.17
C LYS A 301 15.25 -14.39 -10.93
N ASN A 302 15.67 -15.61 -11.22
CA ASN A 302 17.09 -15.95 -11.33
C ASN A 302 17.60 -15.52 -12.72
N GLU A 303 18.63 -14.69 -12.72
CA GLU A 303 19.27 -14.10 -13.91
C GLU A 303 20.80 -14.14 -13.80
N THR A 304 21.33 -15.04 -12.96
CA THR A 304 22.76 -15.11 -12.67
C THR A 304 23.56 -15.86 -13.73
N GLY A 305 22.90 -16.56 -14.66
CA GLY A 305 23.54 -17.47 -15.60
C GLY A 305 23.87 -18.85 -15.01
N VAL A 306 23.53 -19.09 -13.75
CA VAL A 306 23.73 -20.37 -13.04
C VAL A 306 22.53 -20.69 -12.15
N ASP A 307 22.43 -21.93 -11.71
CA ASP A 307 21.38 -22.37 -10.79
C ASP A 307 21.60 -21.79 -9.38
N VAL A 308 20.54 -21.22 -8.81
CA VAL A 308 20.56 -20.70 -7.43
C VAL A 308 20.08 -21.79 -6.49
N VAL A 309 20.96 -22.25 -5.60
CA VAL A 309 20.65 -23.27 -4.60
C VAL A 309 19.73 -22.70 -3.51
N LEU A 310 18.66 -23.43 -3.21
CA LEU A 310 17.84 -23.20 -2.03
C LEU A 310 18.43 -24.01 -0.88
N GLU A 311 18.78 -23.33 0.22
CA GLU A 311 19.33 -24.03 1.38
C GLU A 311 18.28 -25.00 1.94
N ASN A 312 18.63 -26.28 2.08
CA ASN A 312 17.77 -27.30 2.68
C ASN A 312 18.07 -27.41 4.17
N PHE A 313 17.14 -26.92 4.98
CA PHE A 313 17.30 -26.89 6.44
C PHE A 313 16.70 -28.12 7.14
N GLN A 314 16.08 -29.03 6.40
CA GLN A 314 15.49 -30.26 6.95
C GLN A 314 16.41 -31.49 6.85
N GLY A 315 17.67 -31.31 6.44
CA GLY A 315 18.70 -32.36 6.53
C GLY A 315 18.52 -33.54 5.55
N GLY A 316 18.04 -33.28 4.32
CA GLY A 316 17.93 -34.29 3.26
C GLY A 316 18.94 -34.08 2.13
N ASP A 317 19.27 -35.16 1.40
CA ASP A 317 20.21 -35.15 0.26
C ASP A 317 19.70 -34.40 -0.99
N SER A 318 18.42 -34.00 -1.01
CA SER A 318 17.85 -33.26 -2.14
C SER A 318 18.27 -31.80 -2.11
N THR A 319 19.09 -31.40 -3.09
CA THR A 319 19.42 -30.00 -3.37
C THR A 319 18.37 -29.44 -4.33
N GLU A 320 17.54 -28.53 -3.83
CA GLU A 320 16.59 -27.80 -4.67
C GLU A 320 17.25 -26.54 -5.21
N VAL A 321 16.92 -26.20 -6.46
CA VAL A 321 17.48 -25.03 -7.13
C VAL A 321 16.40 -24.23 -7.84
N ILE A 322 16.63 -22.94 -7.98
CA ILE A 322 15.96 -22.09 -8.97
C ILE A 322 16.89 -22.02 -10.17
N SER A 323 16.56 -22.73 -11.25
CA SER A 323 17.41 -22.73 -12.44
C SER A 323 17.53 -21.35 -13.07
N ASP A 324 18.61 -21.11 -13.81
CA ASP A 324 18.78 -19.85 -14.54
C ASP A 324 17.57 -19.54 -15.44
N GLY A 325 17.16 -18.27 -15.47
CA GLY A 325 15.96 -17.81 -16.19
C GLY A 325 14.61 -18.19 -15.56
N SER A 326 14.61 -19.00 -14.49
CA SER A 326 13.39 -19.38 -13.76
C SER A 326 12.99 -18.33 -12.72
N TYR A 327 11.77 -18.46 -12.19
CA TYR A 327 11.19 -17.55 -11.21
C TYR A 327 10.94 -18.27 -9.89
N ALA A 328 11.13 -17.57 -8.78
CA ALA A 328 10.62 -17.95 -7.48
C ALA A 328 9.40 -17.07 -7.16
N THR A 329 8.34 -17.63 -6.59
CA THR A 329 7.16 -16.90 -6.12
C THR A 329 6.86 -17.25 -4.67
N PHE A 330 6.52 -16.25 -3.87
CA PHE A 330 6.10 -16.42 -2.48
C PHE A 330 4.76 -15.70 -2.25
N LEU A 331 3.78 -16.43 -1.71
CA LEU A 331 2.45 -15.89 -1.39
C LEU A 331 2.47 -15.28 0.00
N LEU A 332 2.29 -13.97 0.12
CA LEU A 332 2.34 -13.27 1.41
C LEU A 332 1.22 -13.75 2.35
N SER A 333 0.08 -14.17 1.77
CA SER A 333 -1.04 -14.72 2.52
C SER A 333 -0.69 -16.01 3.29
N LEU A 334 0.31 -16.78 2.85
CA LEU A 334 0.76 -17.99 3.58
C LEU A 334 1.31 -17.68 4.96
N VAL A 335 1.75 -16.44 5.19
CA VAL A 335 2.20 -15.97 6.51
C VAL A 335 1.08 -15.20 7.19
N HIS A 336 0.53 -14.19 6.52
CA HIS A 336 -0.48 -13.32 7.11
C HIS A 336 -1.73 -14.07 7.57
N PHE A 337 -2.09 -15.18 6.92
CA PHE A 337 -3.26 -15.99 7.28
C PHE A 337 -2.91 -17.36 7.88
N ASN A 338 -1.67 -17.55 8.35
CA ASN A 338 -1.28 -18.76 9.04
C ASN A 338 -1.85 -18.77 10.47
N PRO A 339 -2.73 -19.71 10.85
CA PRO A 339 -3.30 -19.78 12.19
C PRO A 339 -2.27 -20.08 13.29
N ASP A 340 -1.13 -20.69 12.95
CA ASP A 340 -0.05 -20.97 13.91
C ASP A 340 0.70 -19.70 14.31
N ILE A 341 0.73 -18.70 13.42
CA ILE A 341 1.30 -17.37 13.69
C ILE A 341 0.22 -16.46 14.27
N TYR A 342 -0.92 -16.38 13.59
CA TYR A 342 -2.04 -15.49 13.88
C TYR A 342 -3.32 -16.29 14.14
N PRO A 343 -3.64 -16.65 15.40
CA PRO A 343 -4.88 -17.32 15.74
C PRO A 343 -6.10 -16.53 15.27
N GLU A 344 -7.12 -17.20 14.73
CA GLU A 344 -8.25 -16.54 14.05
C GLU A 344 -7.79 -15.54 12.95
N PRO A 345 -7.03 -16.00 11.93
CA PRO A 345 -6.25 -15.11 11.06
C PRO A 345 -7.10 -14.14 10.22
N THR A 346 -8.39 -14.40 10.04
CA THR A 346 -9.31 -13.54 9.31
C THR A 346 -9.91 -12.41 10.16
N ARG A 347 -9.78 -12.49 11.49
CA ARG A 347 -10.29 -11.48 12.42
C ARG A 347 -9.35 -10.28 12.49
N PHE A 348 -9.92 -9.08 12.40
CA PHE A 348 -9.21 -7.84 12.71
C PHE A 348 -8.99 -7.75 14.23
N ASP A 349 -7.75 -7.93 14.64
CA ASP A 349 -7.33 -7.88 16.03
C ASP A 349 -6.01 -7.11 16.18
N PRO A 350 -6.06 -5.79 16.44
CA PRO A 350 -4.87 -4.99 16.73
C PRO A 350 -4.08 -5.47 17.95
N GLY A 351 -4.68 -6.26 18.85
CA GLY A 351 -4.02 -6.77 20.06
C GLY A 351 -2.85 -7.69 19.78
N ARG A 352 -2.74 -8.24 18.56
CA ARG A 352 -1.65 -9.13 18.12
C ARG A 352 -0.27 -8.52 18.26
N TYR A 353 -0.18 -7.19 18.17
CA TYR A 353 1.08 -6.44 18.09
C TYR A 353 1.49 -5.80 19.41
N THR A 354 0.70 -5.99 20.48
CA THR A 354 1.09 -5.49 21.81
C THR A 354 2.30 -6.25 22.32
N SER A 355 2.99 -5.66 23.30
CA SER A 355 4.16 -6.27 23.96
C SER A 355 3.88 -7.67 24.50
N GLU A 356 2.66 -7.91 24.96
CA GLU A 356 2.25 -9.17 25.60
C GLU A 356 2.05 -10.30 24.58
N ARG A 357 1.57 -9.97 23.37
CA ARG A 357 1.23 -10.98 22.34
C ARG A 357 2.31 -11.14 21.28
N ALA A 358 2.87 -10.02 20.79
CA ALA A 358 3.97 -9.94 19.85
C ALA A 358 3.93 -11.01 18.73
N GLU A 359 2.74 -11.27 18.16
CA GLU A 359 2.53 -12.38 17.21
C GLU A 359 3.35 -12.22 15.94
N ASP A 360 3.59 -10.98 15.53
CA ASP A 360 4.42 -10.60 14.38
C ASP A 360 5.92 -10.85 14.59
N LYS A 361 6.35 -11.13 15.83
CA LYS A 361 7.75 -11.39 16.19
C LYS A 361 8.02 -12.86 16.53
N ARG A 362 6.99 -13.72 16.53
CA ARG A 362 7.14 -15.14 16.89
C ARG A 362 8.14 -15.89 16.01
N LEU A 363 8.16 -15.59 14.72
CA LEU A 363 9.07 -16.18 13.75
C LEU A 363 9.62 -15.08 12.83
N PRO A 364 10.82 -15.27 12.25
CA PRO A 364 11.30 -14.42 11.18
C PRO A 364 10.26 -14.30 10.06
N TYR A 365 10.13 -13.09 9.54
CA TYR A 365 9.22 -12.80 8.42
C TYR A 365 7.74 -13.11 8.71
N SER A 366 7.30 -13.04 9.98
CA SER A 366 5.88 -13.19 10.35
C SER A 366 4.99 -12.03 9.89
N PHE A 367 5.55 -10.85 9.62
CA PHE A 367 4.83 -9.73 9.02
C PHE A 367 5.55 -9.24 7.75
N LEU A 368 4.82 -9.19 6.64
CA LEU A 368 5.34 -8.88 5.30
C LEU A 368 4.71 -7.61 4.70
N GLY A 369 3.91 -6.88 5.47
CA GLY A 369 3.14 -5.74 4.97
C GLY A 369 3.97 -4.51 4.58
N TRP A 370 5.20 -4.41 5.06
CA TRP A 370 6.12 -3.30 4.76
C TRP A 370 7.32 -3.77 3.93
N GLY A 371 7.17 -4.84 3.14
CA GLY A 371 8.30 -5.52 2.50
C GLY A 371 9.13 -6.33 3.50
N ALA A 372 10.12 -7.06 3.00
CA ALA A 372 10.93 -7.97 3.81
C ALA A 372 12.34 -8.17 3.23
N GLY A 373 13.28 -8.56 4.09
CA GLY A 373 14.65 -8.91 3.74
C GLY A 373 15.35 -7.80 2.96
N ARG A 374 15.83 -8.12 1.75
CA ARG A 374 16.56 -7.17 0.89
C ARG A 374 15.71 -6.08 0.26
N HIS A 375 14.38 -6.18 0.36
CA HIS A 375 13.45 -5.28 -0.32
C HIS A 375 12.41 -4.71 0.67
N PRO A 376 12.85 -3.95 1.70
CA PRO A 376 11.91 -3.23 2.55
C PRO A 376 11.19 -2.14 1.74
N CYS A 377 9.95 -1.85 2.10
CA CYS A 377 9.18 -0.79 1.49
C CYS A 377 9.85 0.57 1.78
N LEU A 378 10.34 1.23 0.72
CA LEU A 378 10.99 2.54 0.85
C LEU A 378 10.04 3.59 1.40
N GLY A 379 8.74 3.49 1.11
CA GLY A 379 7.71 4.46 1.47
C GLY A 379 7.13 4.30 2.88
N THR A 380 7.53 3.29 3.67
CA THR A 380 6.85 2.98 4.95
C THR A 380 6.72 4.16 5.89
N ARG A 381 7.76 4.99 6.03
CA ARG A 381 7.71 6.17 6.91
C ARG A 381 6.71 7.22 6.43
N PHE A 382 6.64 7.43 5.11
CA PHE A 382 5.68 8.36 4.50
C PHE A 382 4.26 7.82 4.62
N ALA A 383 4.02 6.57 4.25
CA ALA A 383 2.71 5.94 4.30
C ALA A 383 2.13 5.89 5.72
N LYS A 384 2.96 5.55 6.73
CA LYS A 384 2.53 5.62 8.14
C LYS A 384 2.13 7.04 8.52
N LEU A 385 2.94 8.03 8.21
CA LEU A 385 2.65 9.44 8.53
C LEU A 385 1.34 9.91 7.86
N GLU A 386 1.20 9.67 6.56
CA GLU A 386 0.04 10.08 5.76
C GLU A 386 -1.26 9.46 6.30
N ILE A 387 -1.29 8.14 6.54
CA ILE A 387 -2.48 7.49 7.10
C ILE A 387 -2.75 7.98 8.53
N THR A 388 -1.73 8.20 9.35
CA THR A 388 -1.90 8.71 10.72
C THR A 388 -2.53 10.10 10.72
N LEU A 389 -2.07 10.99 9.83
CA LEU A 389 -2.65 12.32 9.65
C LEU A 389 -4.13 12.20 9.29
N ILE A 390 -4.47 11.47 8.24
CA ILE A 390 -5.86 11.30 7.78
C ILE A 390 -6.75 10.77 8.91
N MET A 391 -6.30 9.71 9.61
CA MET A 391 -7.07 9.10 10.69
C MET A 391 -7.20 10.00 11.92
N ALA A 392 -6.14 10.69 12.32
CA ALA A 392 -6.17 11.58 13.49
C ALA A 392 -7.15 12.75 13.28
N TYR A 393 -7.14 13.38 12.10
CA TYR A 393 -8.12 14.42 11.78
C TYR A 393 -9.55 13.85 11.73
N LEU A 394 -9.75 12.69 11.09
CA LEU A 394 -11.05 12.04 11.04
C LEU A 394 -11.59 11.75 12.45
N PHE A 395 -10.77 11.19 13.34
CA PHE A 395 -11.19 10.82 14.70
C PHE A 395 -11.40 12.03 15.60
N ALA A 396 -10.60 13.09 15.42
CA ALA A 396 -10.73 14.32 16.18
C ALA A 396 -12.00 15.09 15.81
N LEU A 397 -12.44 15.02 14.55
CA LEU A 397 -13.49 15.88 14.02
C LEU A 397 -14.83 15.18 13.84
N PHE A 398 -14.85 13.86 13.66
CA PHE A 398 -16.07 13.12 13.34
C PHE A 398 -16.27 11.87 14.20
N GLU A 399 -17.53 11.59 14.49
CA GLU A 399 -17.97 10.24 14.81
C GLU A 399 -18.31 9.53 13.50
N PHE A 400 -17.93 8.26 13.38
CA PHE A 400 -18.16 7.48 12.17
C PHE A 400 -18.58 6.03 12.44
N GLU A 401 -19.36 5.50 11.51
CA GLU A 401 -19.93 4.14 11.54
C GLU A 401 -20.07 3.58 10.13
N LEU A 402 -20.21 2.26 10.02
CA LEU A 402 -20.48 1.60 8.75
C LEU A 402 -21.93 1.88 8.32
N ALA A 403 -22.10 2.25 7.06
CA ALA A 403 -23.39 2.40 6.43
C ALA A 403 -23.69 1.21 5.52
N LYS A 404 -24.96 0.79 5.50
CA LYS A 404 -25.50 -0.31 4.71
C LYS A 404 -25.48 -0.01 3.22
N ASP A 405 -25.77 1.24 2.87
CA ASP A 405 -25.92 1.74 1.51
C ASP A 405 -25.74 3.27 1.51
N ALA A 406 -25.76 3.87 0.33
CA ALA A 406 -25.66 5.32 0.13
C ALA A 406 -26.78 6.14 0.78
N CYS A 407 -27.83 5.50 1.31
CA CYS A 407 -28.90 6.18 2.06
C CYS A 407 -28.59 6.33 3.55
N GLY A 408 -27.47 5.77 4.05
CA GLY A 408 -26.96 6.04 5.40
C GLY A 408 -27.56 5.19 6.52
N GLY A 409 -28.28 4.11 6.19
CA GLY A 409 -28.71 3.12 7.18
C GLY A 409 -27.51 2.45 7.86
N PRO A 410 -27.55 2.10 9.16
CA PRO A 410 -26.42 1.45 9.83
C PRO A 410 -26.17 0.04 9.29
N ALA A 411 -24.90 -0.38 9.29
CA ALA A 411 -24.49 -1.75 9.02
C ALA A 411 -23.69 -2.34 10.18
N THR A 412 -23.88 -3.63 10.44
CA THR A 412 -23.18 -4.37 11.50
C THR A 412 -22.07 -5.29 10.98
N ASN A 413 -22.13 -5.66 9.70
CA ASN A 413 -21.16 -6.55 9.07
C ASN A 413 -20.30 -5.77 8.10
N GLY A 414 -18.97 -5.90 8.25
CA GLY A 414 -18.02 -5.35 7.29
C GLY A 414 -18.10 -6.06 5.94
N PRO A 415 -17.58 -5.45 4.87
CA PRO A 415 -17.49 -6.10 3.57
C PRO A 415 -16.65 -7.39 3.68
N PRO A 416 -16.92 -8.40 2.84
CA PRO A 416 -16.10 -9.59 2.81
C PRO A 416 -14.66 -9.20 2.48
N LEU A 417 -13.73 -9.85 3.16
CA LEU A 417 -12.33 -9.68 2.87
C LEU A 417 -12.01 -10.10 1.44
N GLN A 418 -11.02 -9.44 0.85
CA GLN A 418 -10.67 -9.61 -0.56
C GLN A 418 -10.25 -11.02 -0.92
N THR A 419 -10.41 -11.34 -2.20
CA THR A 419 -9.94 -12.60 -2.75
C THR A 419 -8.43 -12.75 -2.54
N HIS A 420 -7.98 -13.98 -2.31
CA HIS A 420 -6.55 -14.27 -2.23
C HIS A 420 -5.84 -14.16 -3.60
N ASN A 421 -6.59 -13.94 -4.68
CA ASN A 421 -6.04 -13.74 -6.02
C ASN A 421 -5.65 -12.27 -6.30
N ALA A 422 -5.90 -11.34 -5.37
CA ALA A 422 -5.52 -9.95 -5.54
C ALA A 422 -3.99 -9.78 -5.45
N HIS A 423 -3.39 -9.04 -6.39
CA HIS A 423 -1.95 -8.80 -6.42
C HIS A 423 -1.49 -7.71 -5.45
N PHE A 424 -2.36 -6.74 -5.17
CA PHE A 424 -2.15 -5.62 -4.25
C PHE A 424 -3.33 -5.54 -3.28
N ALA A 425 -3.25 -4.65 -2.29
CA ALA A 425 -4.45 -4.26 -1.56
C ALA A 425 -5.44 -3.67 -2.59
N SER A 426 -6.66 -4.19 -2.66
CA SER A 426 -7.64 -3.73 -3.63
C SER A 426 -8.75 -2.91 -2.98
N ARG A 427 -9.64 -2.38 -3.81
CA ARG A 427 -10.96 -1.92 -3.36
C ARG A 427 -11.86 -3.14 -3.13
N PRO A 428 -12.86 -3.07 -2.24
CA PRO A 428 -13.91 -4.08 -2.17
C PRO A 428 -14.66 -4.16 -3.50
N VAL A 429 -15.17 -5.35 -3.83
CA VAL A 429 -15.90 -5.59 -5.09
C VAL A 429 -17.23 -4.84 -5.09
N GLU A 430 -17.90 -4.83 -3.93
CA GLU A 430 -19.13 -4.07 -3.71
C GLU A 430 -18.78 -2.72 -3.07
N PRO A 431 -19.51 -1.65 -3.42
CA PRO A 431 -19.35 -0.35 -2.76
C PRO A 431 -19.54 -0.46 -1.25
N VAL A 432 -18.69 0.24 -0.50
CA VAL A 432 -18.76 0.30 0.96
C VAL A 432 -18.94 1.76 1.35
N TYR A 433 -19.82 2.00 2.32
CA TYR A 433 -20.13 3.35 2.77
C TYR A 433 -19.82 3.51 4.23
N LEU A 434 -19.26 4.67 4.58
CA LEU A 434 -19.16 5.15 5.94
C LEU A 434 -20.11 6.32 6.11
N ARG A 435 -20.83 6.33 7.23
CA ARG A 435 -21.57 7.51 7.67
C ARG A 435 -20.77 8.22 8.75
N PHE A 436 -20.79 9.55 8.70
CA PHE A 436 -20.07 10.39 9.65
C PHE A 436 -20.91 11.59 10.11
N LYS A 437 -20.67 12.06 11.33
CA LYS A 437 -21.28 13.27 11.88
C LYS A 437 -20.23 14.05 12.68
N PRO A 438 -20.25 15.39 12.64
CA PRO A 438 -19.32 16.21 13.41
C PRO A 438 -19.37 15.87 14.90
N ARG A 439 -18.20 15.82 15.54
CA ARG A 439 -18.12 15.76 17.01
C ARG A 439 -18.54 17.11 17.60
N PRO A 440 -19.18 17.13 18.79
CA PRO A 440 -19.56 18.38 19.45
C PRO A 440 -18.35 19.31 19.65
N GLY A 441 -18.46 20.57 19.21
CA GLY A 441 -17.40 21.58 19.36
C GLY A 441 -16.15 21.34 18.51
N ALA A 442 -16.17 20.40 17.55
CA ALA A 442 -15.01 20.13 16.69
C ALA A 442 -14.76 21.23 15.65
N PHE A 443 -15.83 21.91 15.22
CA PHE A 443 -15.78 22.94 14.17
C PHE A 443 -16.10 24.35 14.70
N ASP A 444 -16.58 24.47 15.93
CA ASP A 444 -17.05 25.72 16.54
C ASP A 444 -15.91 26.58 17.08
#